data_AF-A0A838IUK5-F1
#
_entry.id   AF-A0A838IUK5-F1
#
_cell.length_a   1.000
_cell.length_b   1.000
_cell.length_c   1.000
_cell.angle_alpha   90.00
_cell.angle_beta   90.00
_cell.angle_gamma   90.00
#
_symmetry.space_group_name_H-M   'P 1'
#
loop_
_entity.id
_entity.type
_entity.pdbx_description
1 polymer ?
#
loop_
_entity_poly.entity_id
_entity_poly.type
_entity_poly.pdbx_seq_one_letter_code
_entity_poly.pdbx_strand_id
1 'polypeptide(L)'
;MHDDFFTSLTANPELSSFAQAFQTGGFEQQLAMDMDGEWTVFAPADTVVFDATAFDTDGALSAYIVEGAYSYDDLVQLAEEGDGTATLTTIDGQEITVELVDDVLMVAGVAQITEQDIEVANGYIHVIDSLIQPTMAPAVGG
;
A
#
# COMPACT_ATOMS: atom_id res chain seq x y z
N MET A 1 22.40 1.53 12.82
CA MET A 1 21.04 1.17 13.27
C MET A 1 20.20 1.42 12.04
N HIS A 2 19.79 0.34 11.38
CA HIS A 2 18.94 0.45 10.20
C HIS A 2 17.54 0.69 10.74
N ASP A 3 16.89 1.76 10.31
CA ASP A 3 15.52 2.05 10.71
C ASP A 3 14.63 1.16 9.83
N ASP A 4 14.44 -0.09 10.26
CA ASP A 4 13.72 -1.07 9.48
C ASP A 4 12.27 -0.63 9.29
N PHE A 5 11.73 -0.76 8.08
CA PHE A 5 10.30 -0.61 7.75
C PHE A 5 9.39 -1.30 8.78
N PHE A 6 9.85 -2.45 9.26
CA PHE A 6 9.19 -3.23 10.31
C PHE A 6 9.14 -2.51 11.67
N THR A 7 10.17 -1.75 12.02
CA THR A 7 10.16 -0.88 13.22
C THR A 7 9.06 0.16 13.11
N SER A 8 8.89 0.81 11.96
CA SER A 8 7.79 1.77 11.77
C SER A 8 6.43 1.08 11.83
N LEU A 9 6.27 -0.09 11.22
CA LEU A 9 5.02 -0.86 11.30
C LEU A 9 4.67 -1.31 12.72
N THR A 10 5.67 -1.77 13.49
CA THR A 10 5.45 -2.23 14.88
C THR A 10 5.42 -1.10 15.90
N ALA A 11 6.02 0.05 15.59
CA ALA A 11 5.89 1.27 16.38
C ALA A 11 4.47 1.84 16.31
N ASN A 12 3.74 1.57 15.22
CA ASN A 12 2.36 1.99 15.03
C ASN A 12 1.38 0.88 15.50
N PRO A 13 0.65 1.09 16.61
CA PRO A 13 -0.32 0.11 17.08
C PRO A 13 -1.44 -0.13 16.07
N GLU A 14 -1.78 0.87 15.26
CA GLU A 14 -2.80 0.80 14.22
C GLU A 14 -2.37 -0.02 12.99
N LEU A 15 -1.10 -0.39 12.89
CA LEU A 15 -0.55 -1.21 11.79
C LEU A 15 -0.09 -2.58 12.26
N SER A 16 -0.30 -2.94 13.54
CA SER A 16 0.16 -4.20 14.12
C SER A 16 -0.45 -5.44 13.45
N SER A 17 -1.70 -5.33 12.98
CA SER A 17 -2.39 -6.38 12.22
C SER A 17 -1.76 -6.59 10.84
N PHE A 18 -1.39 -5.49 10.17
CA PHE A 18 -0.70 -5.52 8.88
C PHE A 18 0.75 -6.00 9.01
N ALA A 19 1.47 -5.56 10.05
CA ALA A 19 2.83 -5.99 10.36
C ALA A 19 2.95 -7.51 10.56
N GLN A 20 1.93 -8.14 11.13
CA GLN A 20 1.88 -9.60 11.27
C GLN A 20 1.66 -10.31 9.93
N ALA A 21 0.75 -9.79 9.08
CA ALA A 21 0.57 -10.31 7.72
C ALA A 21 1.87 -10.20 6.92
N PHE A 22 2.56 -9.06 7.02
CA PHE A 22 3.82 -8.79 6.32
C PHE A 22 4.95 -9.73 6.75
N GLN A 23 5.09 -9.98 8.06
CA GLN A 23 6.03 -10.99 8.59
C GLN A 23 5.68 -12.40 8.11
N THR A 24 4.39 -12.76 8.15
CA THR A 24 3.95 -14.11 7.79
C THR A 24 4.15 -14.37 6.30
N GLY A 25 3.84 -13.39 5.45
CA GLY A 25 4.03 -13.46 4.00
C GLY A 25 5.49 -13.38 3.54
N GLY A 26 6.44 -13.20 4.45
CA GLY A 26 7.88 -13.21 4.12
C GLY A 26 8.36 -12.04 3.26
N PHE A 27 7.56 -10.98 3.12
CA PHE A 27 7.90 -9.81 2.31
C PHE A 27 9.11 -9.04 2.85
N GLU A 28 9.40 -9.15 4.13
CA GLU A 28 10.61 -8.60 4.76
C GLU A 28 11.88 -9.07 4.04
N GLN A 29 11.93 -10.34 3.62
CA GLN A 29 13.09 -10.90 2.92
C GLN A 29 13.18 -10.37 1.50
N GLN A 30 12.04 -10.14 0.84
CA GLN A 30 11.99 -9.59 -0.51
C GLN A 30 12.42 -8.12 -0.53
N LEU A 31 11.90 -7.29 0.39
CA LEU A 31 12.38 -5.92 0.55
C LEU A 31 13.86 -5.87 1.00
N ALA A 32 14.28 -6.78 1.88
CA ALA A 32 15.69 -6.86 2.28
C ALA A 32 16.62 -7.31 1.14
N MET A 33 16.09 -7.96 0.09
CA MET A 33 16.84 -8.25 -1.13
C MET A 33 16.89 -7.05 -2.08
N ASP A 34 15.84 -6.22 -2.05
CA ASP A 34 15.68 -5.05 -2.91
C ASP A 34 15.82 -3.74 -2.11
N MET A 35 16.98 -3.60 -1.46
CA MET A 35 17.29 -2.46 -0.57
C MET A 35 17.52 -1.14 -1.30
N ASP A 36 17.63 -1.17 -2.64
CA ASP A 36 17.80 0.02 -3.48
C ASP A 36 16.48 0.43 -4.16
N GLY A 37 15.47 -0.46 -4.11
CA GLY A 37 14.14 -0.20 -4.63
C GLY A 37 13.36 0.75 -3.73
N GLU A 38 12.70 1.71 -4.35
CA GLU A 38 11.77 2.63 -3.71
C GLU A 38 10.37 2.02 -3.73
N TRP A 39 9.70 1.92 -2.57
CA TRP A 39 8.40 1.26 -2.45
C TRP A 39 7.39 2.13 -1.71
N THR A 40 6.16 2.13 -2.19
CA THR A 40 5.05 2.80 -1.50
C THR A 40 4.08 1.76 -0.99
N VAL A 41 3.89 1.71 0.33
CA VAL A 41 3.00 0.73 0.96
C VAL A 41 1.75 1.41 1.47
N PHE A 42 0.62 1.01 0.94
CA PHE A 42 -0.68 1.39 1.47
C PHE A 42 -1.03 0.39 2.58
N ALA A 43 -1.11 0.81 3.83
CA ALA A 43 -1.40 -0.09 4.95
C ALA A 43 -2.80 0.20 5.52
N PRO A 44 -3.72 -0.76 5.57
CA PRO A 44 -5.01 -0.54 6.21
C PRO A 44 -4.83 -0.30 7.71
N ALA A 45 -5.58 0.68 8.23
CA ALA A 45 -5.66 0.92 9.67
C ALA A 45 -6.29 -0.27 10.40
N ASP A 46 -5.97 -0.45 11.68
CA ASP A 46 -6.56 -1.50 12.54
C ASP A 46 -8.07 -1.34 12.73
N THR A 47 -8.61 -0.13 12.48
CA THR A 47 -10.06 0.12 12.40
C THR A 47 -10.73 -0.70 11.31
N VAL A 48 -9.96 -1.09 10.29
CA VAL A 48 -10.44 -1.88 9.16
C VAL A 48 -10.36 -3.36 9.50
N VAL A 49 -11.50 -4.04 9.54
CA VAL A 49 -11.54 -5.46 9.86
C VAL A 49 -11.09 -6.26 8.62
N PHE A 50 -9.86 -6.78 8.66
CA PHE A 50 -9.32 -7.66 7.64
C PHE A 50 -8.77 -8.96 8.22
N ASP A 51 -8.79 -10.00 7.39
CA ASP A 51 -8.14 -11.25 7.73
C ASP A 51 -6.68 -11.18 7.27
N ALA A 52 -5.77 -10.94 8.22
CA ALA A 52 -4.33 -10.91 7.99
C ALA A 52 -3.79 -12.20 7.34
N THR A 53 -4.49 -13.33 7.51
CA THR A 53 -4.08 -14.60 6.90
C THR A 53 -4.60 -14.77 5.47
N ALA A 54 -5.66 -14.06 5.07
CA ALA A 54 -6.10 -14.00 3.68
C ALA A 54 -5.07 -13.34 2.76
N PHE A 55 -4.20 -12.50 3.32
CA PHE A 55 -3.10 -11.85 2.63
C PHE A 55 -1.97 -12.80 2.20
N ASP A 56 -1.82 -13.93 2.89
CA ASP A 56 -0.77 -14.93 2.68
C ASP A 56 -0.97 -15.74 1.39
N THR A 57 -2.22 -15.96 0.98
CA THR A 57 -2.53 -17.00 -0.02
C THR A 57 -2.65 -16.49 -1.45
N ASP A 58 -2.85 -15.18 -1.66
CA ASP A 58 -3.32 -14.65 -2.95
C ASP A 58 -2.42 -13.56 -3.56
N GLY A 59 -1.28 -13.22 -2.95
CA GLY A 59 -0.52 -12.04 -3.37
C GLY A 59 -1.24 -10.73 -3.07
N ALA A 60 -2.22 -10.78 -2.15
CA ALA A 60 -2.97 -9.59 -1.78
C ALA A 60 -2.09 -8.54 -1.09
N LEU A 61 -0.94 -8.88 -0.50
CA LEU A 61 -0.01 -7.88 0.06
C LEU A 61 0.69 -7.08 -1.04
N SER A 62 1.06 -7.72 -2.15
CA SER A 62 1.70 -7.01 -3.26
C SER A 62 0.77 -6.01 -3.92
N ALA A 63 -0.56 -6.21 -3.89
CA ALA A 63 -1.53 -5.22 -4.34
C ALA A 63 -1.52 -3.92 -3.51
N TYR A 64 -0.98 -3.97 -2.30
CA TYR A 64 -0.85 -2.82 -1.39
C TYR A 64 0.54 -2.19 -1.49
N ILE A 65 1.46 -2.80 -2.25
CA ILE A 65 2.82 -2.32 -2.44
C ILE A 65 2.95 -1.86 -3.88
N VAL A 66 3.25 -0.58 -4.04
CA VAL A 66 3.50 0.07 -5.31
C VAL A 66 5.00 0.20 -5.53
N GLU A 67 5.44 -0.10 -6.76
CA GLU A 67 6.81 0.15 -7.20
C GLU A 67 7.01 1.64 -7.42
N GLY A 68 7.96 2.24 -6.69
CA GLY A 68 8.23 3.68 -6.64
C GLY A 68 7.91 4.28 -5.28
N ALA A 69 8.66 5.31 -4.88
CA ALA A 69 8.39 6.11 -3.69
C ALA A 69 7.54 7.32 -4.08
N TYR A 70 6.23 7.18 -3.93
CA TYR A 70 5.27 8.23 -4.14
C TYR A 70 4.84 8.77 -2.77
N SER A 71 5.24 10.00 -2.48
CA SER A 71 4.73 10.75 -1.33
C SER A 71 3.29 11.19 -1.58
N TYR A 72 2.61 11.69 -0.56
CA TYR A 72 1.25 12.19 -0.73
C TYR A 72 1.19 13.32 -1.78
N ASP A 73 2.14 14.25 -1.70
CA ASP A 73 2.24 15.39 -2.62
C ASP A 73 2.50 14.94 -4.07
N ASP A 74 3.32 13.90 -4.26
CA ASP A 74 3.62 13.35 -5.60
C ASP A 74 2.37 12.67 -6.20
N LEU A 75 1.64 11.90 -5.39
CA LEU A 75 0.36 11.29 -5.79
C LEU A 75 -0.71 12.34 -6.12
N VAL A 76 -0.81 13.41 -5.32
CA VAL A 76 -1.69 14.54 -5.58
C VAL A 76 -1.32 15.19 -6.90
N GLN A 77 -0.04 15.48 -7.11
CA GLN A 77 0.45 16.09 -8.35
C GLN A 77 0.16 15.22 -9.57
N LEU A 78 0.47 13.92 -9.50
CA LEU A 78 0.16 12.97 -10.56
C LEU A 78 -1.34 12.92 -10.87
N ALA A 79 -2.18 12.90 -9.83
CA ALA A 79 -3.63 12.93 -9.99
C ALA A 79 -4.08 14.24 -10.64
N GLU A 80 -3.59 15.40 -10.20
CA GLU A 80 -3.90 16.69 -10.81
C GLU A 80 -3.44 16.77 -12.27
N GLU A 81 -2.29 16.19 -12.61
CA GLU A 81 -1.79 16.07 -13.99
C GLU A 81 -2.69 15.15 -14.85
N GLY A 82 -3.30 14.14 -14.24
CA GLY A 82 -4.20 13.16 -14.86
C GLY A 82 -5.69 13.47 -14.71
N ASP A 83 -6.09 14.75 -14.66
CA ASP A 83 -7.50 15.20 -14.55
C ASP A 83 -8.19 14.79 -13.22
N GLY A 84 -7.42 14.75 -12.13
CA GLY A 84 -7.84 14.30 -10.81
C GLY A 84 -7.67 12.81 -10.56
N THR A 85 -7.03 12.07 -11.47
CA THR A 85 -6.81 10.62 -11.36
C THR A 85 -5.40 10.24 -11.79
N ALA A 86 -4.78 9.29 -11.11
CA ALA A 86 -3.51 8.70 -11.49
C ALA A 86 -3.54 7.18 -11.38
N THR A 87 -2.73 6.50 -12.18
CA THR A 87 -2.63 5.04 -12.19
C THR A 87 -1.23 4.65 -11.80
N LEU A 88 -1.10 3.81 -10.78
CA LEU A 88 0.18 3.30 -10.28
C LEU A 88 0.28 1.81 -10.54
N THR A 89 1.49 1.31 -10.70
CA THR A 89 1.74 -0.13 -10.91
C THR A 89 2.26 -0.75 -9.63
N THR A 90 1.54 -1.75 -9.14
CA THR A 90 1.97 -2.56 -7.98
C THR A 90 3.07 -3.53 -8.35
N ILE A 91 3.76 -4.10 -7.36
CA ILE A 91 4.85 -5.05 -7.62
C ILE A 91 4.34 -6.34 -8.27
N ASP A 92 3.06 -6.66 -8.09
CA ASP A 92 2.41 -7.81 -8.74
C ASP A 92 2.12 -7.55 -10.22
N GLY A 93 2.30 -6.30 -10.68
CA GLY A 93 1.92 -5.84 -12.01
C GLY A 93 0.43 -5.49 -12.12
N GLN A 94 -0.29 -5.42 -11.00
CA GLN A 94 -1.66 -4.89 -10.99
C GLN A 94 -1.65 -3.36 -10.99
N GLU A 95 -2.54 -2.77 -11.77
CA GLU A 95 -2.72 -1.32 -11.82
C GLU A 95 -3.70 -0.88 -10.71
N ILE A 96 -3.26 0.07 -9.90
CA ILE A 96 -4.09 0.69 -8.86
C ILE A 96 -4.38 2.13 -9.25
N THR A 97 -5.66 2.48 -9.29
CA THR A 97 -6.08 3.86 -9.56
C THR A 97 -6.14 4.63 -8.26
N VAL A 98 -5.51 5.79 -8.26
CA VAL A 98 -5.63 6.81 -7.21
C VAL A 98 -6.39 8.00 -7.76
N GLU A 99 -7.35 8.51 -6.99
CA GLU A 99 -8.22 9.61 -7.39
C GLU A 99 -8.16 10.68 -6.30
N LEU A 100 -8.01 11.93 -6.69
CA LEU A 100 -8.01 13.05 -5.76
C LEU A 100 -9.44 13.58 -5.62
N VAL A 101 -10.06 13.34 -4.46
CA VAL A 101 -11.43 13.73 -4.16
C VAL A 101 -11.44 14.67 -2.95
N ASP A 102 -11.81 15.93 -3.16
CA ASP A 102 -11.92 16.95 -2.10
C ASP A 102 -10.62 17.12 -1.27
N ASP A 103 -9.48 17.18 -1.96
CA ASP A 103 -8.12 17.24 -1.35
C ASP A 103 -7.69 15.94 -0.65
N VAL A 104 -8.46 14.86 -0.78
CA VAL A 104 -8.17 13.54 -0.19
C VAL A 104 -7.92 12.51 -1.28
N LEU A 105 -6.78 11.82 -1.19
CA LEU A 105 -6.49 10.71 -2.09
C LEU A 105 -7.31 9.47 -1.74
N MET A 106 -8.02 8.97 -2.75
CA MET A 106 -8.75 7.71 -2.75
C MET A 106 -8.02 6.69 -3.61
N VAL A 107 -7.61 5.59 -3.00
CA VAL A 107 -6.93 4.47 -3.61
C VAL A 107 -7.94 3.38 -3.96
N ALA A 108 -7.85 2.82 -5.16
CA ALA A 108 -8.77 1.82 -5.71
C ALA A 108 -10.26 2.24 -5.66
N GLY A 109 -10.55 3.54 -5.64
CA GLY A 109 -11.89 4.13 -5.56
C GLY A 109 -12.65 3.87 -4.25
N VAL A 110 -12.03 3.22 -3.26
CA VAL A 110 -12.69 2.83 -1.99
C VAL A 110 -11.86 3.13 -0.74
N ALA A 111 -10.53 3.14 -0.86
CA ALA A 111 -9.62 3.29 0.26
C ALA A 111 -9.14 4.73 0.38
N GLN A 112 -9.65 5.43 1.38
CA GLN A 112 -9.22 6.79 1.66
C GLN A 112 -7.92 6.78 2.46
N ILE A 113 -6.94 7.59 2.06
CA ILE A 113 -5.74 7.81 2.86
C ILE A 113 -6.10 8.66 4.09
N THR A 114 -5.82 8.13 5.28
CA THR A 114 -6.06 8.80 6.57
C THR A 114 -4.81 9.31 7.24
N GLU A 115 -3.68 8.62 7.03
CA GLU A 115 -2.36 9.04 7.46
C GLU A 115 -1.38 8.79 6.31
N GLN A 116 -0.44 9.69 6.11
CA GLN A 116 0.40 9.71 4.91
C GLN A 116 1.80 10.24 5.23
N ASP A 117 2.72 10.09 4.29
CA ASP A 117 4.11 10.56 4.41
C ASP A 117 4.87 9.96 5.60
N ILE A 118 4.58 8.70 5.95
CA ILE A 118 5.38 7.96 6.92
C ILE A 118 6.66 7.52 6.21
N GLU A 119 7.71 8.31 6.40
CA GLU A 119 9.04 8.04 5.84
C GLU A 119 9.60 6.74 6.42
N VAL A 120 9.99 5.83 5.53
CA VAL A 120 10.65 4.56 5.86
C VAL A 120 11.90 4.42 5.02
N ALA A 121 12.85 3.59 5.47
CA ALA A 121 14.16 3.50 4.84
C ALA A 121 14.13 3.17 3.33
N ASN A 122 13.09 2.48 2.85
CA ASN A 122 12.95 2.06 1.46
C ASN A 122 11.72 2.66 0.77
N GLY A 123 11.19 3.79 1.25
CA GLY A 123 10.08 4.53 0.61
C GLY A 123 9.08 5.15 1.58
N TYR A 124 7.78 4.98 1.33
CA TYR A 124 6.71 5.63 2.12
C TYR A 124 5.60 4.66 2.52
N ILE A 125 5.05 4.84 3.73
CA ILE A 125 3.81 4.19 4.16
C ILE A 125 2.68 5.22 4.15
N HIS A 126 1.54 4.83 3.57
CA HIS A 126 0.28 5.56 3.62
C HIS A 126 -0.76 4.68 4.29
N VAL A 127 -1.37 5.16 5.37
CA VAL A 127 -2.45 4.48 6.07
C VAL A 127 -3.77 4.76 5.37
N ILE A 128 -4.55 3.70 5.15
CA ILE A 128 -5.88 3.77 4.52
C ILE A 128 -6.98 3.27 5.46
N ASP A 129 -8.17 3.88 5.38
CA ASP A 129 -9.35 3.49 6.17
C ASP A 129 -10.22 2.40 5.52
N SER A 130 -9.89 1.98 4.30
CA SER A 130 -10.54 0.81 3.68
C SER A 130 -9.52 -0.17 3.15
N LEU A 131 -9.94 -1.43 3.02
CA LEU A 131 -9.14 -2.44 2.33
C LEU A 131 -9.20 -2.21 0.84
N ILE A 132 -8.03 -2.20 0.22
CA ILE A 132 -7.90 -2.44 -1.22
C ILE A 132 -8.17 -3.93 -1.40
N GLN A 133 -9.41 -4.31 -1.65
CA GLN A 133 -9.64 -5.67 -2.10
C GLN A 133 -8.95 -5.76 -3.47
N PRO A 134 -7.92 -6.61 -3.67
CA PRO A 134 -7.54 -6.95 -5.01
C PRO A 134 -8.79 -7.60 -5.57
N THR A 135 -9.54 -6.87 -6.39
CA THR A 135 -10.54 -7.53 -7.22
C THR A 135 -9.72 -8.38 -8.18
N MET A 136 -9.36 -9.58 -7.74
CA MET A 136 -9.43 -10.75 -8.59
C MET A 136 -10.84 -10.74 -9.16
N ALA A 137 -11.05 -9.97 -10.22
CA ALA A 137 -11.98 -10.33 -11.24
C ALA A 137 -11.26 -11.38 -12.07
N PRO A 138 -11.51 -12.70 -11.90
CA PRO A 138 -11.39 -13.58 -13.03
C PRO A 138 -12.55 -13.20 -13.97
N ALA A 139 -12.39 -12.13 -14.74
CA ALA A 139 -13.26 -11.89 -15.89
C ALA A 139 -12.80 -12.80 -17.05
N VAL A 140 -12.66 -14.09 -16.79
CA VAL A 140 -12.76 -15.11 -17.83
C VAL A 140 -14.23 -15.47 -17.94
N GLY A 141 -14.94 -14.73 -18.80
CA GLY A 141 -16.15 -15.25 -19.38
C GLY A 141 -15.85 -16.59 -20.05
N GLY A 142 -16.56 -17.63 -19.62
CA GLY A 142 -16.57 -18.96 -20.23
C GLY A 142 -17.98 -19.50 -20.21
#